data_AF-A0A5P9B3C6-F1
#
_entry.id   AF-A0A5P9B3C6-F1
#
_cell.length_a   1.000
_cell.length_b   1.000
_cell.length_c   1.000
_cell.angle_alpha   90.00
_cell.angle_beta   90.00
_cell.angle_gamma   90.00
#
_symmetry.space_group_name_H-M   'P 1'
#
loop_
_entity.id
_entity.type
_entity.pdbx_description
1 polymer ?
#
loop_
_entity_poly.entity_id
_entity_poly.type
_entity_poly.pdbx_seq_one_letter_code
_entity_poly.pdbx_strand_id
1 'polypeptide(L)'
;MIKPLIASLGLLLAGCSQQFQDLNATFNEAMFGDADVSTTAKYIQDLPYASIYAQIEDQGKIFMVLAFVGQNPETGAEQLKWMSSDKAMIVTENGRVVQTLLLPYENLSGLTAKPENALVPSFDLSTEPKAERWQATYDWQPDYRFGYSANIVRSYVNQETVQTPLAAIETRKFIEQVSYPALGEKIENEYWVNSQGKVVKTVQYLGPNMTRLELTLLKPYQAN
;
A
#
# COMPACT_ATOMS: atom_id res chain seq x y z
N MET A 1 -0.70 45.37 57.59
CA MET A 1 -2.04 45.16 57.00
C MET A 1 -1.97 45.53 55.52
N ILE A 2 -2.55 44.67 54.67
CA ILE A 2 -2.83 44.84 53.22
C ILE A 2 -1.67 44.49 52.24
N LYS A 3 -1.62 43.21 51.84
CA LYS A 3 -1.50 42.75 50.43
C LYS A 3 -2.94 42.68 49.85
N PRO A 4 -3.24 42.54 48.54
CA PRO A 4 -2.43 42.14 47.37
C PRO A 4 -2.68 43.09 46.14
N LEU A 5 -2.18 42.85 44.91
CA LEU A 5 -2.88 42.08 43.87
C LEU A 5 -1.93 41.88 42.67
N ILE A 6 -1.55 40.63 42.40
CA ILE A 6 -0.92 40.20 41.15
C ILE A 6 -2.07 39.80 40.21
N ALA A 7 -2.23 40.50 39.10
CA ALA A 7 -3.19 40.14 38.07
C ALA A 7 -2.53 39.14 37.10
N SER A 8 -2.84 37.86 37.27
CA SER A 8 -2.51 36.80 36.31
C SER A 8 -3.50 36.85 35.15
N LEU A 9 -3.01 37.22 33.97
CA LEU A 9 -3.76 37.15 32.71
C LEU A 9 -3.53 35.77 32.07
N GLY A 10 -4.36 34.79 32.47
CA GLY A 10 -4.44 33.49 31.82
C GLY A 10 -5.39 33.56 30.62
N LEU A 11 -4.85 33.65 29.41
CA LEU A 11 -5.62 33.50 28.17
C LEU A 11 -5.87 32.02 27.92
N LEU A 12 -7.13 31.64 28.00
CA LEU A 12 -7.67 30.34 27.64
C LEU A 12 -7.56 30.13 26.12
N LEU A 13 -6.57 29.33 25.69
CA LEU A 13 -6.55 28.75 24.34
C LEU A 13 -7.43 27.50 24.33
N ALA A 14 -8.75 27.69 24.23
CA ALA A 14 -9.67 26.65 23.79
C ALA A 14 -9.99 26.90 22.31
N GLY A 15 -9.10 26.43 21.44
CA GLY A 15 -9.31 26.40 19.99
C GLY A 15 -9.81 25.02 19.56
N CYS A 16 -11.03 24.99 19.05
CA CYS A 16 -11.82 23.80 18.72
C CYS A 16 -11.21 22.94 17.60
N SER A 17 -10.88 21.68 17.91
CA SER A 17 -10.65 20.60 16.94
C SER A 17 -11.92 19.74 16.82
N GLN A 18 -12.99 20.30 16.26
CA GLN A 18 -14.24 19.55 16.02
C GLN A 18 -14.55 19.35 14.53
N GLN A 19 -13.98 20.15 13.64
CA GLN A 19 -14.32 20.09 12.21
C GLN A 19 -13.71 18.88 11.46
N PHE A 20 -12.74 18.18 12.07
CA PHE A 20 -12.19 16.92 11.54
C PHE A 20 -12.93 15.65 11.99
N GLN A 21 -13.76 15.74 13.04
CA GLN A 21 -14.46 14.56 13.57
C GLN A 21 -15.73 14.26 12.76
N ASP A 22 -16.47 15.27 12.33
CA ASP A 22 -17.76 15.08 11.64
C ASP A 22 -17.61 14.57 10.19
N LEU A 23 -16.48 14.88 9.53
CA LEU A 23 -16.15 14.31 8.21
C LEU A 23 -15.81 12.81 8.31
N ASN A 24 -15.13 12.38 9.38
CA ASN A 24 -14.83 10.98 9.64
C ASN A 24 -16.06 10.17 10.03
N ALA A 25 -16.98 10.75 10.80
CA ALA A 25 -18.21 10.08 11.22
C ALA A 25 -19.11 9.76 10.01
N THR A 26 -19.28 10.71 9.11
CA THR A 26 -20.08 10.53 7.87
C THR A 26 -19.41 9.55 6.90
N PHE A 27 -18.07 9.47 6.89
CA PHE A 27 -17.32 8.51 6.08
C PHE A 27 -17.45 7.07 6.61
N ASN A 28 -17.48 6.90 7.93
CA ASN A 28 -17.61 5.58 8.56
C ASN A 28 -19.01 4.98 8.35
N GLU A 29 -20.08 5.77 8.43
CA GLU A 29 -21.46 5.24 8.34
C GLU A 29 -21.82 4.72 6.93
N ALA A 30 -21.19 5.25 5.87
CA ALA A 30 -21.37 4.74 4.51
C ALA A 30 -20.57 3.45 4.21
N MET A 31 -19.63 3.06 5.10
CA MET A 31 -18.71 1.94 4.91
C MET A 31 -19.12 0.66 5.66
N PHE A 32 -20.05 0.74 6.61
CA PHE A 32 -20.41 -0.37 7.50
C PHE A 32 -21.87 -0.83 7.37
N GLY A 33 -22.36 -0.94 6.14
CA GLY A 33 -23.49 -1.80 5.81
C GLY A 33 -22.95 -3.10 5.22
N ASP A 34 -23.19 -4.22 5.92
CA ASP A 34 -23.05 -5.63 5.54
C ASP A 34 -22.24 -6.02 4.28
N ALA A 35 -21.30 -6.95 4.51
CA ALA A 35 -20.73 -7.94 3.59
C ALA A 35 -21.29 -8.03 2.15
N ASP A 36 -21.10 -7.00 1.33
CA ASP A 36 -20.83 -7.07 -0.10
C ASP A 36 -20.43 -5.66 -0.53
N VAL A 37 -19.14 -5.32 -0.42
CA VAL A 37 -18.62 -4.06 -0.96
C VAL A 37 -18.56 -4.20 -2.49
N SER A 38 -19.72 -4.36 -3.13
CA SER A 38 -19.88 -4.05 -4.54
C SER A 38 -20.05 -2.54 -4.63
N THR A 39 -18.98 -1.80 -4.35
CA THR A 39 -18.96 -0.38 -4.64
C THR A 39 -19.22 -0.24 -6.14
N THR A 40 -20.38 0.31 -6.50
CA THR A 40 -20.78 0.39 -7.91
C THR A 40 -19.74 1.18 -8.71
N ALA A 41 -19.56 0.85 -9.99
CA ALA A 41 -18.65 1.57 -10.87
C ALA A 41 -18.89 3.10 -10.82
N LYS A 42 -20.17 3.51 -10.77
CA LYS A 42 -20.56 4.91 -10.63
C LYS A 42 -20.01 5.55 -9.35
N TYR A 43 -20.16 4.89 -8.21
CA TYR A 43 -19.61 5.41 -6.95
C TYR A 43 -18.10 5.59 -7.06
N ILE A 44 -17.38 4.55 -7.54
CA ILE A 44 -15.91 4.61 -7.67
C ILE A 44 -15.50 5.76 -8.60
N GLN A 45 -16.22 5.97 -9.70
CA GLN A 45 -15.96 7.05 -10.64
C GLN A 45 -16.11 8.43 -10.01
N ASP A 46 -17.10 8.61 -9.14
CA ASP A 46 -17.42 9.89 -8.50
C ASP A 46 -16.52 10.22 -7.28
N LEU A 47 -15.66 9.29 -6.84
CA LEU A 47 -14.74 9.50 -5.71
C LEU A 47 -13.74 10.63 -5.96
N PRO A 48 -13.50 11.56 -5.02
CA PRO A 48 -12.50 12.62 -5.23
C PRO A 48 -11.05 12.16 -5.04
N TYR A 49 -10.83 10.92 -4.58
CA TYR A 49 -9.52 10.35 -4.25
C TYR A 49 -9.27 9.02 -4.97
N ALA A 50 -7.99 8.67 -5.10
CA ALA A 50 -7.57 7.35 -5.58
C ALA A 50 -7.95 6.26 -4.58
N SER A 51 -8.21 5.06 -5.09
CA SER A 51 -8.66 3.92 -4.27
C SER A 51 -8.24 2.58 -4.85
N ILE A 52 -8.18 1.58 -3.97
CA ILE A 52 -7.88 0.18 -4.29
C ILE A 52 -8.85 -0.75 -3.54
N TYR A 53 -9.00 -1.98 -4.01
CA TYR A 53 -9.36 -3.10 -3.15
C TYR A 53 -8.09 -3.80 -2.67
N ALA A 54 -8.06 -4.13 -1.39
CA ALA A 54 -7.10 -5.07 -0.81
C ALA A 54 -7.85 -6.34 -0.39
N GLN A 55 -7.35 -7.50 -0.77
CA GLN A 55 -7.85 -8.79 -0.33
C GLN A 55 -6.75 -9.50 0.44
N ILE A 56 -7.06 -9.87 1.67
CA ILE A 56 -6.14 -10.54 2.60
C ILE A 56 -6.48 -12.03 2.57
N GLU A 57 -5.52 -12.87 2.20
CA GLU A 57 -5.75 -14.30 1.98
C GLU A 57 -6.94 -14.54 1.03
N ASP A 58 -7.79 -15.51 1.36
CA ASP A 58 -9.04 -15.81 0.69
C ASP A 58 -10.25 -15.12 1.36
N GLN A 59 -10.01 -14.04 2.11
CA GLN A 59 -11.07 -13.25 2.74
C GLN A 59 -11.75 -12.29 1.74
N GLY A 60 -12.74 -11.55 2.22
CA GLY A 60 -13.42 -10.52 1.43
C GLY A 60 -12.50 -9.37 1.00
N LYS A 61 -12.98 -8.58 0.04
CA LYS A 61 -12.29 -7.37 -0.43
C LYS A 61 -12.53 -6.21 0.52
N ILE A 62 -11.45 -5.54 0.92
CA ILE A 62 -11.44 -4.34 1.75
C ILE A 62 -11.23 -3.13 0.82
N PHE A 63 -12.15 -2.17 0.87
CA PHE A 63 -11.98 -0.89 0.18
C PHE A 63 -10.99 -0.01 0.92
N MET A 64 -9.96 0.47 0.23
CA MET A 64 -8.95 1.38 0.78
C MET A 64 -8.80 2.62 -0.09
N VAL A 65 -8.55 3.75 0.54
CA VAL A 65 -8.33 5.05 -0.12
C VAL A 65 -6.88 5.46 -0.02
N LEU A 66 -6.39 6.24 -0.98
CA LEU A 66 -5.08 6.86 -0.89
C LEU A 66 -5.12 7.99 0.15
N ALA A 67 -4.66 7.71 1.36
CA ALA A 67 -4.66 8.67 2.46
C ALA A 67 -3.54 9.70 2.34
N PHE A 68 -2.38 9.29 1.81
CA PHE A 68 -1.22 10.17 1.69
C PHE A 68 -0.26 9.71 0.60
N VAL A 69 0.35 10.67 -0.09
CA VAL A 69 1.50 10.48 -0.99
C VAL A 69 2.72 11.03 -0.27
N GLY A 70 3.57 10.12 0.19
CA GLY A 70 4.81 10.46 0.90
C GLY A 70 6.04 10.21 0.04
N GLN A 71 7.20 10.42 0.67
CA GLN A 71 8.47 10.00 0.12
C GLN A 71 9.19 9.11 1.12
N ASN A 72 9.87 8.09 0.60
CA ASN A 72 10.86 7.35 1.36
C ASN A 72 12.00 8.32 1.73
N PRO A 73 12.33 8.51 3.02
CA PRO A 73 13.31 9.51 3.44
C PRO A 73 14.75 9.16 3.03
N GLU A 74 15.05 7.89 2.79
CA GLU A 74 16.39 7.43 2.39
C GLU A 74 16.57 7.55 0.87
N THR A 75 15.58 7.09 0.11
CA THR A 75 15.70 6.94 -1.35
C THR A 75 15.03 8.06 -2.14
N GLY A 76 14.14 8.83 -1.51
CA GLY A 76 13.25 9.81 -2.17
C GLY A 76 12.11 9.18 -2.97
N ALA A 77 11.94 7.85 -2.95
CA ALA A 77 10.88 7.15 -3.68
C ALA A 77 9.49 7.63 -3.29
N GLU A 78 8.58 7.80 -4.26
CA GLU A 78 7.17 8.05 -3.97
C GLU A 78 6.55 6.84 -3.24
N GLN A 79 5.94 7.10 -2.09
CA GLN A 79 5.22 6.12 -1.29
C GLN A 79 3.73 6.44 -1.28
N LEU A 80 2.93 5.53 -1.84
CA LEU A 80 1.47 5.61 -1.76
C LEU A 80 1.00 4.91 -0.49
N LYS A 81 0.34 5.64 0.41
CA LYS A 81 -0.15 5.12 1.69
C LYS A 81 -1.66 4.92 1.61
N TRP A 82 -2.06 3.68 1.43
CA TRP A 82 -3.46 3.26 1.32
C TRP A 82 -3.99 2.95 2.71
N MET A 83 -5.19 3.45 3.05
CA MET A 83 -5.79 3.27 4.36
C MET A 83 -7.24 2.79 4.23
N SER A 84 -7.62 1.81 5.06
CA SER A 84 -9.00 1.34 5.24
C SER A 84 -9.74 2.17 6.31
N SER A 85 -11.06 2.00 6.42
CA SER A 85 -11.88 2.69 7.43
C SER A 85 -11.48 2.34 8.88
N ASP A 86 -11.00 1.12 9.12
CA ASP A 86 -10.48 0.65 10.41
C ASP A 86 -9.00 1.00 10.65
N LYS A 87 -8.41 1.84 9.77
CA LYS A 87 -7.06 2.39 9.86
C LYS A 87 -5.93 1.41 9.60
N ALA A 88 -6.21 0.19 9.11
CA ALA A 88 -5.16 -0.64 8.52
C ALA A 88 -4.53 0.11 7.33
N MET A 89 -3.21 -0.02 7.19
CA MET A 89 -2.45 0.71 6.18
C MET A 89 -1.55 -0.23 5.38
N ILE A 90 -1.49 0.01 4.08
CA ILE A 90 -0.56 -0.62 3.15
C ILE A 90 0.20 0.50 2.45
N VAL A 91 1.52 0.46 2.51
CA VAL A 91 2.41 1.40 1.82
C VAL A 91 3.01 0.71 0.63
N THR A 92 2.93 1.36 -0.53
CA THR A 92 3.50 0.82 -1.77
C THR A 92 4.49 1.76 -2.44
N GLU A 93 5.58 1.20 -2.97
CA GLU A 93 6.51 1.86 -3.89
C GLU A 93 6.47 1.11 -5.23
N ASN A 94 6.11 1.80 -6.32
CA ASN A 94 5.96 1.17 -7.64
C ASN A 94 5.13 -0.15 -7.61
N GLY A 95 4.05 -0.16 -6.80
CA GLY A 95 3.17 -1.31 -6.58
C GLY A 95 3.72 -2.41 -5.66
N ARG A 96 5.00 -2.40 -5.27
CA ARG A 96 5.55 -3.26 -4.21
C ARG A 96 4.96 -2.86 -2.87
N VAL A 97 4.43 -3.81 -2.09
CA VAL A 97 4.18 -3.56 -0.66
C VAL A 97 5.52 -3.45 0.06
N VAL A 98 5.81 -2.27 0.63
CA VAL A 98 7.06 -2.00 1.35
C VAL A 98 6.86 -1.87 2.87
N GLN A 99 5.62 -1.63 3.30
CA GLN A 99 5.27 -1.56 4.71
C GLN A 99 3.77 -1.81 4.89
N THR A 100 3.39 -2.45 5.99
CA THR A 100 2.00 -2.60 6.42
C THR A 100 1.84 -2.25 7.90
N LEU A 101 0.63 -1.86 8.28
CA LEU A 101 0.28 -1.53 9.67
C LEU A 101 -1.13 -2.01 9.99
N LEU A 102 -1.31 -2.60 11.17
CA LEU A 102 -2.59 -3.09 11.70
C LEU A 102 -3.27 -4.16 10.82
N LEU A 103 -2.49 -4.94 10.05
CA LEU A 103 -3.02 -6.17 9.46
C LEU A 103 -3.27 -7.26 10.54
N PRO A 104 -4.20 -8.21 10.30
CA PRO A 104 -4.69 -9.12 11.35
C PRO A 104 -3.66 -10.07 11.99
N TYR A 105 -2.64 -10.50 11.24
CA TYR A 105 -1.73 -11.57 11.66
C TYR A 105 -0.31 -11.07 11.90
N GLU A 106 0.32 -10.55 10.85
CA GLU A 106 1.65 -9.97 10.88
C GLU A 106 1.71 -8.74 9.99
N ASN A 107 2.78 -7.97 10.14
CA ASN A 107 3.03 -6.80 9.31
C ASN A 107 4.47 -6.81 8.80
N LEU A 108 4.63 -6.32 7.59
CA LEU A 108 5.92 -5.91 7.07
C LEU A 108 6.26 -4.55 7.69
N SER A 109 7.19 -4.54 8.63
CA SER A 109 7.66 -3.31 9.26
C SER A 109 8.44 -2.44 8.28
N GLY A 110 9.16 -3.07 7.35
CA GLY A 110 9.87 -2.38 6.28
C GLY A 110 10.49 -3.33 5.26
N LEU A 111 10.62 -2.83 4.04
CA LEU A 111 11.40 -3.43 2.96
C LEU A 111 12.36 -2.37 2.43
N THR A 112 13.65 -2.67 2.48
CA THR A 112 14.71 -1.79 1.98
C THR A 112 15.40 -2.44 0.81
N ALA A 113 15.27 -1.88 -0.39
CA ALA A 113 16.02 -2.33 -1.56
C ALA A 113 17.53 -2.17 -1.34
N LYS A 114 18.32 -3.03 -1.98
CA LYS A 114 19.79 -3.04 -1.90
C LYS A 114 20.41 -2.78 -3.27
N PRO A 115 21.58 -2.11 -3.34
CA PRO A 115 22.36 -1.55 -2.23
C PRO A 115 21.66 -0.38 -1.51
N GLU A 116 22.24 0.14 -0.43
CA GLU A 116 21.70 1.30 0.29
C GLU A 116 21.32 2.44 -0.67
N ASN A 117 20.20 3.12 -0.38
CA ASN A 117 19.57 4.14 -1.23
C ASN A 117 19.06 3.65 -2.61
N ALA A 118 19.03 2.34 -2.87
CA ALA A 118 18.39 1.81 -4.08
C ALA A 118 16.87 1.98 -4.04
N LEU A 119 16.29 2.24 -5.21
CA LEU A 119 14.84 2.26 -5.42
C LEU A 119 14.33 0.84 -5.69
N VAL A 120 13.06 0.58 -5.35
CA VAL A 120 12.35 -0.58 -5.91
C VAL A 120 12.31 -0.43 -7.45
N PRO A 121 12.84 -1.38 -8.23
CA PRO A 121 12.97 -1.20 -9.68
C PRO A 121 11.64 -1.05 -10.42
N SER A 122 11.59 -0.09 -11.34
CA SER A 122 10.51 0.06 -12.35
C SER A 122 10.39 -1.18 -13.25
N PHE A 123 9.21 -1.40 -13.83
CA PHE A 123 8.98 -2.54 -14.73
C PHE A 123 9.51 -2.24 -16.13
N ASP A 124 10.23 -3.21 -16.73
CA ASP A 124 10.71 -3.11 -18.11
C ASP A 124 9.55 -3.34 -19.08
N LEU A 125 9.08 -2.26 -19.70
CA LEU A 125 8.00 -2.27 -20.70
C LEU A 125 8.52 -2.19 -22.15
N SER A 126 9.82 -2.45 -22.38
CA SER A 126 10.39 -2.54 -23.73
C SER A 126 9.76 -3.67 -24.55
N THR A 127 10.03 -3.73 -25.85
CA THR A 127 9.50 -4.78 -26.73
C THR A 127 10.00 -6.18 -26.36
N GLU A 128 11.18 -6.28 -25.75
CA GLU A 128 11.79 -7.52 -25.28
C GLU A 128 12.22 -7.37 -23.81
N PRO A 129 11.28 -7.44 -22.84
CA PRO A 129 11.59 -7.21 -21.44
C PRO A 129 12.64 -8.18 -20.91
N LYS A 130 13.66 -7.65 -20.24
CA LYS A 130 14.68 -8.46 -19.59
C LYS A 130 14.28 -8.81 -18.16
N ALA A 131 14.78 -9.95 -17.68
CA ALA A 131 14.64 -10.33 -16.29
C ALA A 131 15.43 -9.37 -15.39
N GLU A 132 14.71 -8.65 -14.52
CA GLU A 132 15.26 -7.71 -13.56
C GLU A 132 15.72 -8.45 -12.30
N ARG A 133 16.92 -8.14 -11.80
CA ARG A 133 17.49 -8.80 -10.62
C ARG A 133 17.91 -7.75 -9.60
N TRP A 134 17.39 -7.89 -8.40
CA TRP A 134 17.66 -6.96 -7.30
C TRP A 134 17.61 -7.69 -5.96
N GLN A 135 17.99 -6.98 -4.90
CA GLN A 135 18.01 -7.51 -3.54
C GLN A 135 17.25 -6.57 -2.62
N ALA A 136 16.75 -7.10 -1.52
CA ALA A 136 16.14 -6.30 -0.46
C ALA A 136 16.37 -6.95 0.91
N THR A 137 16.22 -6.16 1.97
CA THR A 137 16.10 -6.65 3.35
C THR A 137 14.68 -6.49 3.84
N TYR A 138 14.18 -7.51 4.52
CA TYR A 138 12.82 -7.56 5.07
C TYR A 138 12.85 -7.55 6.60
N ASP A 139 11.95 -6.74 7.15
CA ASP A 139 11.72 -6.56 8.57
C ASP A 139 10.25 -6.83 8.87
N TRP A 140 9.98 -7.76 9.79
CA TRP A 140 8.61 -8.17 10.14
C TRP A 140 8.31 -8.02 11.62
N GLN A 141 7.03 -7.81 11.90
CA GLN A 141 6.44 -7.89 13.23
C GLN A 141 5.19 -8.80 13.19
N PRO A 142 4.85 -9.52 14.27
CA PRO A 142 5.53 -9.54 15.56
C PRO A 142 6.88 -10.31 15.53
N ASP A 143 7.52 -10.41 16.70
CA ASP A 143 8.71 -11.24 16.97
C ASP A 143 10.08 -10.70 16.53
N TYR A 144 10.19 -9.39 16.27
CA TYR A 144 11.47 -8.70 16.04
C TYR A 144 12.34 -9.36 14.95
N ARG A 145 11.71 -9.81 13.87
CA ARG A 145 12.37 -10.51 12.76
C ARG A 145 12.94 -9.49 11.78
N PHE A 146 14.18 -9.07 11.99
CA PHE A 146 14.83 -8.01 11.21
C PHE A 146 16.01 -8.49 10.35
N GLY A 147 16.25 -7.79 9.25
CA GLY A 147 17.45 -7.93 8.43
C GLY A 147 17.46 -9.17 7.54
N TYR A 148 16.30 -9.74 7.19
CA TYR A 148 16.25 -10.92 6.35
C TYR A 148 16.51 -10.55 4.89
N SER A 149 17.71 -10.89 4.40
CA SER A 149 18.10 -10.66 3.02
C SER A 149 17.34 -11.55 2.05
N ALA A 150 16.88 -10.95 0.95
CA ALA A 150 16.20 -11.62 -0.13
C ALA A 150 16.88 -11.34 -1.48
N ASN A 151 16.97 -12.37 -2.32
CA ASN A 151 17.34 -12.26 -3.73
C ASN A 151 16.07 -12.31 -4.58
N ILE A 152 15.91 -11.34 -5.48
CA ILE A 152 14.67 -11.13 -6.21
C ILE A 152 14.95 -11.17 -7.71
N VAL A 153 14.14 -11.94 -8.44
CA VAL A 153 14.16 -12.00 -9.91
C VAL A 153 12.75 -11.79 -10.43
N ARG A 154 12.55 -10.70 -11.18
CA ARG A 154 11.26 -10.37 -11.80
C ARG A 154 11.35 -10.52 -13.32
N SER A 155 10.42 -11.28 -13.89
CA SER A 155 10.40 -11.57 -15.33
C SER A 155 9.01 -11.30 -15.91
N TYR A 156 8.98 -10.77 -17.12
CA TYR A 156 7.76 -10.69 -17.92
C TYR A 156 7.28 -12.09 -18.29
N VAL A 157 5.96 -12.28 -18.33
CA VAL A 157 5.33 -13.55 -18.69
C VAL A 157 4.53 -13.41 -19.99
N ASN A 158 3.47 -12.60 -19.94
CA ASN A 158 2.52 -12.45 -21.03
C ASN A 158 1.71 -11.15 -20.88
N GLN A 159 0.90 -10.83 -21.88
CA GLN A 159 -0.16 -9.83 -21.74
C GLN A 159 -1.42 -10.47 -21.17
N GLU A 160 -2.11 -9.73 -20.32
CA GLU A 160 -3.37 -10.13 -19.71
C GLU A 160 -4.24 -8.90 -19.49
N THR A 161 -5.55 -9.03 -19.72
CA THR A 161 -6.50 -7.95 -19.46
C THR A 161 -7.05 -8.09 -18.04
N VAL A 162 -6.81 -7.09 -17.20
CA VAL A 162 -7.36 -7.03 -15.84
C VAL A 162 -8.71 -6.33 -15.87
N GLN A 163 -9.72 -7.00 -15.34
CA GLN A 163 -11.04 -6.41 -15.13
C GLN A 163 -11.07 -5.65 -13.81
N THR A 164 -11.26 -4.33 -13.89
CA THR A 164 -11.54 -3.48 -12.73
C THR A 164 -13.00 -3.06 -12.76
N PRO A 165 -13.57 -2.57 -11.65
CA PRO A 165 -14.94 -2.05 -11.67
C PRO A 165 -15.19 -0.92 -12.66
N LEU A 166 -14.16 -0.16 -13.05
CA LEU A 166 -14.29 0.98 -13.98
C LEU A 166 -13.97 0.63 -15.42
N ALA A 167 -13.07 -0.33 -15.67
CA ALA A 167 -12.56 -0.62 -17.00
C ALA A 167 -11.91 -2.00 -17.10
N ALA A 168 -11.91 -2.55 -18.31
CA ALA A 168 -10.98 -3.58 -18.74
C ALA A 168 -9.65 -2.91 -19.13
N ILE A 169 -8.57 -3.24 -18.45
CA ILE A 169 -7.25 -2.61 -18.67
C ILE A 169 -6.30 -3.67 -19.23
N GLU A 170 -5.73 -3.40 -20.40
CA GLU A 170 -4.65 -4.25 -20.93
C GLU A 170 -3.38 -4.04 -20.12
N THR A 171 -2.78 -5.16 -19.70
CA THR A 171 -1.59 -5.14 -18.87
C THR A 171 -0.55 -6.14 -19.35
N ARG A 172 0.69 -5.91 -18.94
CA ARG A 172 1.75 -6.90 -18.96
C ARG A 172 1.87 -7.53 -17.59
N LYS A 173 1.81 -8.86 -17.55
CA LYS A 173 2.00 -9.65 -16.34
C LYS A 173 3.49 -9.93 -16.12
N PHE A 174 3.93 -9.71 -14.89
CA PHE A 174 5.25 -10.05 -14.41
C PHE A 174 5.12 -11.01 -13.22
N ILE A 175 5.96 -12.04 -13.22
CA ILE A 175 6.16 -12.91 -12.06
C ILE A 175 7.48 -12.53 -11.42
N GLU A 176 7.49 -12.48 -10.10
CA GLU A 176 8.66 -12.24 -9.31
C GLU A 176 8.91 -13.37 -8.31
N GLN A 177 10.08 -13.97 -8.42
CA GLN A 177 10.58 -14.96 -7.48
C GLN A 177 11.43 -14.27 -6.42
N VAL A 178 11.06 -14.45 -5.15
CA VAL A 178 11.82 -13.94 -4.01
C VAL A 178 12.37 -15.13 -3.23
N SER A 179 13.68 -15.18 -3.05
CA SER A 179 14.36 -16.23 -2.30
C SER A 179 15.00 -15.66 -1.05
N TYR A 180 14.81 -16.35 0.09
CA TYR A 180 15.38 -15.99 1.38
C TYR A 180 16.42 -17.05 1.81
N PRO A 181 17.72 -16.84 1.52
CA PRO A 181 18.74 -17.89 1.73
C PRO A 181 18.84 -18.37 3.18
N ALA A 182 18.71 -17.46 4.15
CA ALA A 182 18.78 -17.79 5.58
C ALA A 182 17.61 -18.66 6.06
N LEU A 183 16.47 -18.62 5.36
CA LEU A 183 15.28 -19.40 5.68
C LEU A 183 15.19 -20.69 4.86
N GLY A 184 15.91 -20.77 3.74
CA GLY A 184 15.73 -21.87 2.76
C GLY A 184 14.39 -21.80 2.01
N GLU A 185 13.71 -20.65 2.08
CA GLU A 185 12.33 -20.48 1.60
C GLU A 185 12.24 -19.56 0.39
N LYS A 186 11.11 -19.64 -0.32
CA LYS A 186 10.80 -18.82 -1.49
C LYS A 186 9.33 -18.42 -1.52
N ILE A 187 9.05 -17.27 -2.13
CA ILE A 187 7.69 -16.84 -2.47
C ILE A 187 7.65 -16.37 -3.93
N GLU A 188 6.45 -16.37 -4.49
CA GLU A 188 6.16 -15.88 -5.83
C GLU A 188 5.15 -14.73 -5.74
N ASN A 189 5.49 -13.58 -6.32
CA ASN A 189 4.60 -12.44 -6.43
C ASN A 189 4.24 -12.19 -7.90
N GLU A 190 3.06 -11.61 -8.13
CA GLU A 190 2.55 -11.31 -9.47
C GLU A 190 2.17 -9.83 -9.57
N TYR A 191 2.45 -9.23 -10.73
CA TYR A 191 2.18 -7.82 -11.01
C TYR A 191 1.58 -7.67 -12.41
N TRP A 192 0.52 -6.90 -12.52
CA TRP A 192 -0.09 -6.52 -13.79
C TRP A 192 0.09 -5.02 -13.99
N VAL A 193 0.83 -4.65 -15.03
CA VAL A 193 1.30 -3.28 -15.27
C VAL A 193 0.76 -2.78 -16.59
N ASN A 194 0.15 -1.60 -16.60
CA ASN A 194 -0.36 -0.99 -17.82
C ASN A 194 0.76 -0.37 -18.68
N SER A 195 0.41 0.12 -19.87
CA SER A 195 1.37 0.71 -20.81
C SER A 195 2.07 1.97 -20.29
N GLN A 196 1.53 2.64 -19.27
CA GLN A 196 2.13 3.80 -18.61
C GLN A 196 3.07 3.43 -17.45
N GLY A 197 3.31 2.13 -17.20
CA GLY A 197 4.15 1.69 -16.08
C GLY A 197 3.45 1.73 -14.72
N LYS A 198 2.14 1.93 -14.68
CA LYS A 198 1.37 1.91 -13.44
C LYS A 198 0.85 0.50 -13.17
N VAL A 199 1.01 0.06 -11.94
CA VAL A 199 0.55 -1.24 -11.48
C VAL A 199 -0.97 -1.19 -11.25
N VAL A 200 -1.70 -2.07 -11.92
CA VAL A 200 -3.16 -2.17 -11.89
C VAL A 200 -3.61 -3.24 -10.90
N LYS A 201 -2.87 -4.35 -10.81
CA LYS A 201 -3.13 -5.44 -9.88
C LYS A 201 -1.82 -6.00 -9.35
N THR A 202 -1.83 -6.48 -8.12
CA THR A 202 -0.75 -7.29 -7.56
C THR A 202 -1.28 -8.46 -6.76
N VAL A 203 -0.52 -9.54 -6.70
CA VAL A 203 -0.64 -10.61 -5.70
C VAL A 203 0.73 -10.75 -5.07
N GLN A 204 0.84 -10.51 -3.77
CA GLN A 204 2.12 -10.46 -3.07
C GLN A 204 2.03 -11.21 -1.75
N TYR A 205 3.13 -11.79 -1.30
CA TYR A 205 3.26 -12.33 0.05
C TYR A 205 4.18 -11.41 0.87
N LEU A 206 3.82 -11.14 2.13
CA LEU A 206 4.66 -10.33 3.02
C LEU A 206 6.02 -10.99 3.32
N GLY A 207 6.06 -12.32 3.26
CA GLY A 207 7.23 -13.16 3.47
C GLY A 207 6.85 -14.65 3.36
N PRO A 208 7.79 -15.58 3.58
CA PRO A 208 7.50 -17.01 3.52
C PRO A 208 6.48 -17.45 4.57
N ASN A 209 5.44 -18.17 4.15
CA ASN A 209 4.35 -18.62 5.02
C ASN A 209 3.66 -17.46 5.79
N MET A 210 3.59 -16.28 5.16
CA MET A 210 2.94 -15.08 5.69
C MET A 210 1.83 -14.60 4.75
N THR A 211 1.14 -13.56 5.20
CA THR A 211 -0.05 -13.00 4.59
C THR A 211 0.09 -12.79 3.08
N ARG A 212 -0.82 -13.40 2.30
CA ARG A 212 -1.08 -13.09 0.90
C ARG A 212 -1.94 -11.83 0.79
N LEU A 213 -1.46 -10.84 0.05
CA LEU A 213 -2.16 -9.59 -0.25
C LEU A 213 -2.40 -9.47 -1.75
N GLU A 214 -3.66 -9.39 -2.15
CA GLU A 214 -4.06 -9.04 -3.49
C GLU A 214 -4.58 -7.60 -3.53
N LEU A 215 -3.90 -6.73 -4.29
CA LEU A 215 -4.28 -5.33 -4.44
C LEU A 215 -4.81 -5.12 -5.85
N THR A 216 -5.98 -4.49 -6.00
CA THR A 216 -6.59 -4.16 -7.29
C THR A 216 -6.92 -2.68 -7.34
N LEU A 217 -6.44 -1.98 -8.37
CA LEU A 217 -6.70 -0.57 -8.59
C LEU A 217 -8.16 -0.32 -8.94
N LEU A 218 -8.77 0.64 -8.24
CA LEU A 218 -10.14 1.08 -8.51
C LEU A 218 -10.16 2.43 -9.20
N LYS A 219 -9.54 3.43 -8.57
CA LYS A 219 -9.35 4.76 -9.15
C LYS A 219 -7.87 5.14 -9.10
N PRO A 220 -7.23 5.44 -10.24
CA PRO A 220 -5.81 5.76 -10.30
C PRO A 220 -5.48 7.05 -9.54
N TYR A 221 -4.31 7.06 -8.91
CA TYR A 221 -3.67 8.29 -8.50
C TYR A 221 -3.14 9.03 -9.73
N GLN A 222 -3.53 10.30 -9.86
CA GLN A 222 -2.99 11.23 -10.85
C GLN A 222 -2.17 12.25 -10.07
N ALA A 223 -0.86 12.26 -10.28
CA ALA A 223 -0.03 13.37 -9.82
C ALA A 223 -0.45 14.61 -10.64
N ASN A 224 -0.77 15.70 -9.95
CA ASN A 224 -1.08 16.98 -10.59
C ASN A 224 0.18 17.59 -11.23
#